data_AF-A0A967W4W2-F1
#
_entry.id   AF-A0A967W4W2-F1
#
_cell.length_a   1.000
_cell.length_b   1.000
_cell.length_c   1.000
_cell.angle_alpha   90.00
_cell.angle_beta   90.00
_cell.angle_gamma   90.00
#
_symmetry.space_group_name_H-M   'P 1'
#
loop_
_entity.id
_entity.type
_entity.pdbx_description
1 polymer ?
#
loop_
_entity_poly.entity_id
_entity_poly.type
_entity_poly.pdbx_seq_one_letter_code
_entity_poly.pdbx_strand_id
1 'polypeptide(L)' 'MKYGLKESAYVSLRIYNIAGQLVKTLVHEKQMAGFKEIQWDGTNQYGEQVS' A
#
# COMPACT_ATOMS: atom_id res chain seq x y z
N MET A 1 -0.17 -3.80 8.11
CA MET A 1 -0.73 -4.65 7.03
C MET A 1 0.32 -5.67 6.63
N LYS A 2 -0.08 -6.92 6.34
CA LYS A 2 0.84 -8.04 6.12
C LYS A 2 0.42 -8.84 4.89
N TYR A 3 1.37 -9.22 4.03
CA TYR A 3 1.13 -10.09 2.88
C TYR A 3 2.37 -10.91 2.54
N GLY A 4 2.17 -12.02 1.81
CA GLY A 4 3.24 -12.91 1.36
C GLY A 4 3.26 -13.03 -0.15
N LEU A 5 4.46 -13.04 -0.73
CA LEU A 5 4.68 -13.30 -2.14
C LEU A 5 5.35 -14.66 -2.31
N LYS A 6 4.73 -15.57 -3.08
CA LYS A 6 5.33 -16.89 -3.39
C LYS A 6 6.54 -16.76 -4.31
N GLU A 7 6.49 -15.78 -5.21
CA GLU A 7 7.54 -15.47 -6.18
C GLU A 7 7.67 -13.95 -6.37
N SER A 8 8.74 -13.51 -7.02
CA SER A 8 8.95 -12.09 -7.30
C SER A 8 7.89 -11.56 -8.28
N ALA A 9 7.14 -10.53 -7.88
CA ALA A 9 6.02 -10.01 -8.65
C ALA A 9 5.95 -8.48 -8.58
N TYR A 10 5.26 -7.87 -9.54
CA TYR A 10 4.91 -6.45 -9.46
C TYR A 10 3.72 -6.28 -8.51
N VAL A 11 3.85 -5.42 -7.51
CA VAL A 11 2.86 -5.21 -6.47
C VAL A 11 2.33 -3.78 -6.54
N SER A 12 1.01 -3.64 -6.48
CA SER A 12 0.38 -2.35 -6.25
C SER A 12 -0.52 -2.41 -5.02
N LEU A 13 -0.16 -1.67 -3.98
CA LEU A 13 -0.96 -1.52 -2.78
C LEU A 13 -1.46 -0.09 -2.70
N ARG A 14 -2.78 0.08 -2.78
CA ARG A 14 -3.46 1.37 -2.84
C ARG A 14 -4.54 1.42 -1.77
N ILE A 15 -4.64 2.57 -1.11
CA ILE A 15 -5.65 2.85 -0.08
C ILE A 15 -6.75 3.68 -0.72
N TYR A 16 -7.99 3.28 -0.51
CA TYR A 16 -9.18 3.99 -0.96
C TYR A 16 -10.07 4.31 0.23
N ASN A 17 -10.78 5.44 0.16
CA ASN A 17 -11.84 5.75 1.12
C ASN A 17 -13.14 5.01 0.75
N ILE A 18 -14.18 5.14 1.58
CA ILE A 18 -15.48 4.48 1.38
C ILE A 18 -16.20 4.91 0.10
N ALA A 19 -15.87 6.08 -0.44
CA ALA A 19 -16.40 6.58 -1.72
C ALA A 19 -15.63 6.03 -2.94
N GLY A 20 -14.61 5.18 -2.72
CA GLY A 20 -13.77 4.61 -3.76
C GLY A 20 -12.70 5.56 -4.31
N GLN A 21 -12.44 6.69 -3.66
CA GLN A 21 -11.40 7.64 -4.07
C GLN A 21 -10.02 7.19 -3.56
N LEU A 22 -9.00 7.32 -4.41
CA LEU A 22 -7.61 6.97 -4.05
C LEU A 22 -7.08 7.96 -3.01
N VAL A 23 -6.63 7.45 -1.87
CA VAL A 23 -6.05 8.22 -0.76
C VAL A 23 -4.52 8.24 -0.86
N LYS A 24 -3.91 7.06 -1.02
CA LYS A 24 -2.45 6.89 -1.07
C LYS A 24 -2.08 5.61 -1.81
N THR A 25 -0.99 5.66 -2.58
CA THR A 25 -0.33 4.45 -3.09
C THR A 25 0.84 4.14 -2.16
N LEU A 26 0.80 3.00 -1.49
CA LEU A 26 1.86 2.56 -0.58
C LEU A 26 2.97 1.78 -1.30
N VAL A 27 2.62 1.03 -2.35
CA VAL A 27 3.55 0.23 -3.15
C VAL A 27 3.15 0.31 -4.61
N HIS A 28 4.14 0.49 -5.48
CA HIS A 28 3.96 0.43 -6.94
C HIS A 28 5.28 0.03 -7.62
N GLU A 29 5.76 -1.17 -7.30
CA GLU A 29 7.07 -1.64 -7.74
C GLU A 29 7.17 -3.16 -7.77
N LYS A 30 8.27 -3.67 -8.35
CA LYS A 30 8.60 -5.09 -8.29
C LYS A 30 9.14 -5.44 -6.91
N GLN A 31 8.55 -6.43 -6.26
CA GLN A 31 9.03 -6.94 -4.98
C GLN A 31 9.45 -8.40 -5.11
N MET A 32 10.49 -8.76 -4.37
CA MET A 32 10.95 -10.15 -4.27
C MET A 32 9.98 -10.99 -3.43
N ALA A 33 10.01 -12.30 -3.69
CA ALA A 33 9.34 -13.31 -2.88
C ALA A 33 9.60 -13.14 -1.37
N GLY A 34 8.68 -13.62 -0.55
CA GLY A 34 8.75 -13.59 0.89
C GLY A 34 7.66 -12.76 1.56
N PHE A 35 7.76 -12.66 2.88
CA PHE A 35 6.79 -11.96 3.71
C PHE A 35 7.07 -10.45 3.74
N LYS A 36 6.02 -9.64 3.69
CA LYS A 36 6.07 -8.17 3.69
C LYS A 36 5.13 -7.63 4.77
N GLU A 37 5.61 -6.61 5.47
CA GLU A 37 4.84 -5.83 6.42
C GLU A 37 4.93 -4.35 6.07
N ILE A 38 3.78 -3.69 6.02
CA ILE A 38 3.67 -2.27 5.70
C ILE A 38 2.81 -1.60 6.77
N GLN A 39 3.30 -0.48 7.29
CA GLN A 39 2.56 0.39 8.16
C GLN A 39 2.14 1.64 7.39
N TRP A 40 0.87 2.01 7.53
CA TRP A 40 0.36 3.28 7.05
C TRP A 40 0.12 4.17 8.27
N ASP A 41 0.59 5.40 8.15
CA ASP A 41 0.57 6.45 9.16
C ASP A 41 -0.73 7.25 9.19
N GLY A 42 -1.72 6.86 8.37
CA GLY A 42 -2.99 7.59 8.26
C GLY A 42 -2.87 8.91 7.51
N THR A 43 -1.87 9.07 6.63
CA THR A 43 -1.75 10.27 5.77
C THR A 43 -2.13 9.99 4.32
N ASN A 44 -2.58 11.01 3.59
CA ASN A 44 -2.79 10.95 2.15
C ASN A 44 -1.44 11.05 1.38
N GLN A 45 -1.50 11.08 0.05
CA GLN A 45 -0.33 11.22 -0.81
C GLN A 45 0.45 12.54 -0.62
N TYR A 46 -0.16 13.57 -0.02
CA TYR A 46 0.46 14.85 0.29
C TYR A 46 1.01 14.91 1.74
N GLY A 47 0.89 13.83 2.52
CA GLY A 47 1.33 13.78 3.91
C GLY A 47 0.32 14.37 4.90
N GLU A 48 -0.87 14.73 4.45
CA GLU A 48 -1.93 15.27 5.31
C GLU A 48 -2.68 14.14 5.99
N GLN A 49 -3.03 14.28 7.27
CA GLN A 49 -3.82 13.26 7.96
C GLN A 49 -5.18 13.07 7.31
N VAL A 50 -5.57 11.81 7.13
CA VAL A 50 -6.97 11.47 6.89
C VAL A 50 -7.70 11.45 8.22
N SER A 51 -8.87 12.10 8.26
CA SER A 51 -9.76 12.14 9.43
C SER A 51 -10.96 11.22 9.29
#